data_AF-G0R6N3-F1
#
_entry.id   AF-G0R6N3-F1
#
_cell.length_a   1.000
_cell.length_b   1.000
_cell.length_c   1.000
_cell.angle_alpha   90.00
_cell.angle_beta   90.00
_cell.angle_gamma   90.00
#
_symmetry.space_group_name_H-M   'P 1'
#
loop_
_entity.id
_entity.type
_entity.pdbx_description
1 polymer ?
#
loop_
_entity_poly.entity_id
_entity_poly.type
_entity_poly.pdbx_seq_one_letter_code
_entity_poly.pdbx_strand_id
1 'polypeptide(L)'
;MVQIAIRHGARYSLYPELIKDKPYYLYYKEREGQLSSVGMLQQYNLGTLIRQDYVTNQKFLPGNYDVNSIYAFSSNVNRTLQSLQSFLIGLYPLRTGITLL
;
A
#
# COMPACT_ATOMS: atom_id res chain seq x y z
N MET A 1 5.46 11.66 18.06
CA MET A 1 4.40 11.52 17.04
C MET A 1 5.05 11.60 15.67
N VAL A 2 4.72 10.69 14.77
CA VAL A 2 5.20 10.68 13.37
C VAL A 2 3.98 10.77 12.46
N GLN A 3 4.05 11.58 11.41
CA GLN A 3 3.02 11.68 10.38
C GLN A 3 3.65 11.41 9.01
N ILE A 4 2.98 10.59 8.19
CA ILE A 4 3.49 10.18 6.89
C ILE A 4 2.37 10.39 5.86
N ALA A 5 2.66 11.16 4.81
CA ALA A 5 1.81 11.27 3.63
C ALA A 5 2.45 10.47 2.49
N ILE A 6 1.73 9.47 1.97
CA ILE A 6 2.25 8.55 0.97
C ILE A 6 1.42 8.67 -0.31
N ARG A 7 2.09 8.84 -1.44
CA ARG A 7 1.44 8.68 -2.76
C ARG A 7 1.18 7.20 -3.01
N HIS A 8 0.04 6.88 -3.62
CA HIS A 8 -0.25 5.52 -4.09
C HIS A 8 0.92 4.92 -4.91
N GLY A 9 1.02 3.59 -4.93
CA GLY A 9 2.01 2.89 -5.76
C GLY A 9 1.78 3.06 -7.27
N ALA A 10 2.66 2.46 -8.08
CA ALA A 10 2.51 2.43 -9.52
C ALA A 10 1.11 1.96 -9.94
N ARG A 11 0.53 2.65 -10.93
CA ARG A 11 -0.82 2.40 -11.43
C ARG A 11 -0.82 2.39 -12.95
N TYR A 12 -1.86 1.82 -13.54
CA TYR A 12 -2.13 2.00 -14.96
C TYR A 12 -2.53 3.45 -15.25
N SER A 13 -2.41 3.84 -16.52
CA SER A 13 -2.75 5.19 -16.99
C SER A 13 -4.22 5.54 -16.70
N LEU A 14 -4.52 6.83 -16.52
CA LEU A 14 -5.90 7.36 -16.54
C LEU A 14 -6.35 7.72 -17.95
N TYR A 15 -5.46 7.57 -18.93
CA TYR A 15 -5.70 7.92 -20.31
C TYR A 15 -5.24 6.76 -21.20
N PRO A 16 -5.90 5.58 -21.13
CA PRO A 16 -5.59 4.44 -21.99
C PRO A 16 -5.84 4.77 -23.47
N GLU A 17 -6.64 5.78 -23.76
CA GLU A 17 -6.95 6.24 -25.12
C GLU A 17 -5.71 6.72 -25.90
N LEU A 18 -4.62 7.10 -25.20
CA LEU A 18 -3.36 7.48 -25.82
C LEU A 18 -2.64 6.32 -26.51
N ILE A 19 -3.06 5.08 -26.25
CA ILE A 19 -2.50 3.86 -26.82
C ILE A 19 -3.56 3.02 -27.55
N LYS A 20 -4.66 3.63 -28.00
CA LYS A 20 -5.78 2.94 -28.65
C LYS A 20 -5.39 2.09 -29.87
N ASP A 21 -4.34 2.52 -30.57
CA ASP A 21 -3.76 1.89 -31.76
C ASP A 21 -2.73 0.80 -31.43
N LYS A 22 -2.51 0.50 -30.15
CA LYS A 22 -1.59 -0.57 -29.69
C LYS A 22 -2.35 -1.87 -29.39
N PRO A 23 -1.73 -3.05 -29.63
CA PRO A 23 -2.39 -4.34 -29.45
C PRO A 23 -2.80 -4.63 -28.00
N TYR A 24 -2.20 -3.95 -27.02
CA TYR A 24 -2.51 -4.11 -25.60
C TYR A 24 -3.53 -3.08 -25.07
N TYR A 25 -4.16 -2.27 -25.93
CA TYR A 25 -5.10 -1.22 -25.50
C TYR A 25 -6.20 -1.75 -24.54
N LEU A 26 -6.89 -2.83 -24.92
CA LEU A 26 -7.99 -3.38 -24.12
C LEU A 26 -7.53 -3.79 -22.72
N TYR A 27 -6.35 -4.40 -22.61
CA TYR A 27 -5.75 -4.79 -21.33
C TYR A 27 -5.54 -3.59 -20.39
N TYR A 28 -5.05 -2.47 -20.92
CA TYR A 28 -4.82 -1.24 -20.14
C TYR A 28 -6.12 -0.49 -19.86
N LYS A 29 -7.08 -0.51 -20.80
CA LYS A 29 -8.39 0.12 -20.64
C LYS A 29 -9.18 -0.50 -19.49
N GLU A 30 -9.22 -1.82 -19.41
CA GLU A 30 -9.87 -2.55 -18.30
C GLU A 30 -9.28 -2.20 -16.92
N ARG A 31 -8.03 -1.74 -16.89
CA ARG A 31 -7.28 -1.46 -15.66
C ARG A 31 -7.06 0.02 -15.43
N GLU A 32 -7.77 0.88 -16.14
CA GLU A 32 -7.62 2.33 -16.07
C GLU A 32 -7.58 2.84 -14.63
N GLY A 33 -6.50 3.55 -14.29
CA GLY A 33 -6.29 4.15 -12.98
C GLY A 33 -6.14 3.18 -11.80
N GLN A 34 -6.23 1.85 -12.02
CA GLN A 34 -6.09 0.83 -10.99
C GLN A 34 -4.63 0.69 -10.55
N LEU A 35 -4.42 0.29 -9.30
CA LEU A 35 -3.10 -0.03 -8.79
C LEU A 35 -2.55 -1.28 -9.52
N SER A 36 -1.28 -1.26 -9.91
CA SER A 36 -0.65 -2.45 -10.47
C SER A 36 -0.08 -3.35 -9.36
N SER A 37 0.21 -4.61 -9.67
CA SER A 37 0.92 -5.52 -8.76
C SER A 37 2.29 -4.97 -8.35
N VAL A 38 2.98 -4.28 -9.28
CA VAL A 38 4.21 -3.54 -8.98
C VAL A 38 3.95 -2.44 -7.95
N GLY A 39 2.85 -1.70 -8.09
CA GLY A 39 2.45 -0.67 -7.13
C GLY A 39 2.13 -1.24 -5.73
N MET A 40 1.48 -2.40 -5.67
CA MET A 40 1.26 -3.12 -4.41
C MET A 40 2.59 -3.51 -3.75
N LEU A 41 3.51 -4.10 -4.51
CA LEU A 41 4.83 -4.50 -4.02
C LEU A 41 5.66 -3.30 -3.52
N GLN A 42 5.60 -2.17 -4.23
CA GLN A 42 6.25 -0.94 -3.80
C GLN A 42 5.77 -0.49 -2.41
N GLN A 43 4.46 -0.52 -2.18
CA GLN A 43 3.86 -0.10 -0.91
C GLN A 43 4.15 -1.10 0.21
N TYR A 44 4.09 -2.40 -0.10
CA TYR A 44 4.51 -3.45 0.83
C TYR A 44 5.96 -3.25 1.28
N ASN A 45 6.89 -3.07 0.33
CA ASN A 45 8.31 -2.86 0.64
C ASN A 45 8.51 -1.60 1.47
N LEU A 46 7.80 -0.52 1.16
CA LEU A 46 7.81 0.70 1.97
C LEU A 46 7.34 0.41 3.41
N GLY A 47 6.24 -0.32 3.58
CA GLY A 47 5.75 -0.75 4.89
C GLY A 47 6.77 -1.58 5.66
N THR A 48 7.47 -2.50 4.99
CA THR A 48 8.53 -3.32 5.59
C THR A 48 9.72 -2.47 6.05
N LEU A 49 10.12 -1.46 5.27
CA LEU A 49 11.17 -0.52 5.67
C LEU A 49 10.76 0.30 6.91
N ILE A 50 9.52 0.80 6.93
CA ILE A 50 8.96 1.51 8.09
C ILE A 50 8.89 0.60 9.31
N ARG A 51 8.56 -0.69 9.15
CA ARG A 51 8.60 -1.67 10.25
C ARG A 51 10.00 -1.83 10.81
N GLN A 52 11.00 -2.03 9.93
CA GLN A 52 12.39 -2.20 10.36
C GLN A 52 12.85 -1.01 11.20
N ASP A 53 12.49 0.20 10.80
CA ASP A 53 12.88 1.40 11.53
C ASP A 53 12.08 1.58 12.82
N TYR A 54 10.75 1.69 12.73
CA TYR A 54 9.93 2.10 13.87
C TYR A 54 9.52 0.97 14.82
N VAL A 55 9.45 -0.27 14.36
CA VAL A 55 9.13 -1.43 15.22
C VAL A 55 10.41 -2.07 15.76
N THR A 56 11.39 -2.31 14.88
CA THR A 56 12.59 -3.09 15.25
C THR A 56 13.71 -2.22 15.82
N ASN A 57 14.17 -1.21 15.09
CA ASN A 57 15.36 -0.44 15.47
C ASN A 57 15.04 0.55 16.61
N GLN A 58 13.99 1.34 16.45
CA GLN A 58 13.62 2.40 17.40
C GLN A 58 12.69 1.90 18.51
N LYS A 59 12.00 0.78 18.29
CA LYS A 59 10.93 0.27 19.20
C LYS A 59 9.88 1.33 19.54
N PHE A 60 9.63 2.24 18.60
CA PHE A 60 8.63 3.30 18.72
C PHE A 60 7.20 2.74 18.58
N LEU A 61 7.01 1.75 17.71
CA LEU A 61 5.76 1.00 17.53
C LEU A 61 5.88 -0.42 18.12
N PRO A 62 4.77 -0.99 18.61
CA PRO A 62 4.77 -2.35 19.15
C PRO A 62 4.98 -3.41 18.05
N GLY A 63 5.55 -4.56 18.43
CA GLY A 63 5.81 -5.68 17.54
C GLY A 63 4.55 -6.29 16.91
N ASN A 64 3.48 -6.37 17.70
CA ASN A 64 2.14 -6.75 17.28
C ASN A 64 1.28 -5.50 17.07
N TYR A 65 0.27 -5.60 16.21
CA TYR A 65 -0.60 -4.47 15.92
C TYR A 65 -1.41 -4.07 17.17
N ASP A 66 -1.39 -2.78 17.49
CA ASP A 66 -2.23 -2.14 18.50
C ASP A 66 -3.07 -1.04 17.83
N VAL A 67 -4.38 -1.12 17.97
CA VAL A 67 -5.35 -0.18 17.39
C VAL A 67 -5.14 1.26 17.89
N ASN A 68 -4.58 1.45 19.08
CA ASN A 68 -4.34 2.78 19.65
C ASN A 68 -3.01 3.39 19.19
N SER A 69 -2.15 2.60 18.53
CA SER A 69 -0.80 3.04 18.14
C SER A 69 -0.75 3.72 16.76
N ILE A 70 -1.74 3.45 15.89
CA ILE A 70 -1.74 3.91 14.50
C ILE A 70 -3.13 4.37 14.09
N TYR A 71 -3.17 5.55 13.45
CA TYR A 71 -4.32 6.01 12.68
C TYR A 71 -3.95 6.00 11.19
N ALA A 72 -4.77 5.35 10.37
CA ALA A 72 -4.54 5.20 8.93
C ALA A 72 -5.76 5.69 8.14
N PHE A 73 -5.51 6.55 7.15
CA PHE A 73 -6.56 7.16 6.32
C PHE A 73 -6.15 7.16 4.84
N SER A 74 -7.12 7.05 3.94
CA SER A 74 -6.89 7.19 2.50
C SER A 74 -8.04 7.93 1.84
N SER A 75 -7.77 8.60 0.70
CA SER A 75 -8.83 9.07 -0.19
C SER A 75 -9.67 7.92 -0.74
N ASN A 76 -10.92 8.19 -1.09
CA ASN A 76 -11.87 7.17 -1.58
C ASN A 76 -11.66 6.81 -3.06
N VAL A 77 -10.50 6.24 -3.41
CA VAL A 77 -10.26 5.60 -4.70
C VAL A 77 -9.51 4.28 -4.52
N ASN A 78 -9.82 3.27 -5.33
CA ASN A 78 -9.27 1.91 -5.19
C ASN A 78 -7.76 1.88 -5.04
N ARG A 79 -7.03 2.65 -5.85
CA ARG A 79 -5.56 2.66 -5.82
C ARG A 79 -4.97 3.17 -4.51
N THR A 80 -5.61 4.10 -3.82
CA THR A 80 -5.11 4.61 -2.53
C THR A 80 -5.49 3.68 -1.39
N LEU A 81 -6.70 3.10 -1.43
CA LEU A 81 -7.13 2.06 -0.49
C LEU A 81 -6.21 0.84 -0.55
N GLN A 82 -5.97 0.30 -1.74
CA GLN A 82 -5.10 -0.87 -1.94
C GLN A 82 -3.63 -0.58 -1.66
N SER A 83 -3.17 0.66 -1.91
CA SER A 83 -1.82 1.08 -1.52
C SER A 83 -1.66 1.10 -0.01
N LEU A 84 -2.63 1.69 0.70
CA LEU A 84 -2.62 1.72 2.16
C LEU A 84 -2.68 0.31 2.75
N GLN A 85 -3.53 -0.57 2.21
CA GLN A 85 -3.58 -1.98 2.62
C GLN A 85 -2.24 -2.69 2.42
N SER A 86 -1.63 -2.52 1.24
CA SER A 86 -0.33 -3.13 0.91
C SER A 86 0.78 -2.63 1.84
N PHE A 87 0.80 -1.33 2.12
CA PHE A 87 1.70 -0.71 3.09
C PHE A 87 1.49 -1.29 4.50
N LEU A 88 0.25 -1.39 4.97
CA LEU A 88 -0.06 -1.94 6.29
C LEU A 88 0.31 -3.42 6.43
N ILE A 89 0.18 -4.21 5.35
CA ILE A 89 0.66 -5.60 5.32
C ILE A 89 2.19 -5.66 5.43
N GLY A 90 2.92 -4.70 4.86
CA GLY A 90 4.37 -4.58 5.05
C GLY A 90 4.75 -4.17 6.46
N LEU A 91 3.97 -3.25 7.05
CA LEU A 91 4.20 -2.71 8.40
C LEU A 91 3.87 -3.72 9.51
N TYR A 92 2.77 -4.48 9.34
CA TYR A 92 2.29 -5.54 10.22
C TYR A 92 1.94 -6.78 9.39
N PRO A 93 2.93 -7.66 9.13
CA PRO A 93 2.74 -8.85 8.32
C PRO A 93 1.85 -9.90 9.01
N LEU A 94 1.54 -10.98 8.28
CA LEU A 94 0.82 -12.11 8.86
C LEU A 94 1.51 -12.60 10.14
N ARG A 95 0.70 -13.04 11.12
CA ARG A 95 1.11 -13.45 12.47
C ARG A 95 1.51 -12.32 13.43
N THR A 96 1.28 -11.05 13.07
CA THR A 96 1.40 -9.92 14.02
C THR A 96 0.05 -9.35 14.45
N GLY A 97 -1.05 -10.06 14.19
CA GLY A 97 -2.39 -9.74 14.70
C GLY A 97 -2.62 -10.30 16.10
N ILE A 98 -3.83 -10.10 16.63
CA ILE A 98 -4.23 -10.71 17.91
C ILE A 98 -4.22 -12.24 17.75
N THR A 99 -3.43 -12.91 18.59
CA THR A 99 -3.52 -14.36 18.75
C THR A 99 -4.76 -14.65 19.59
N LEU A 100 -5.82 -15.17 18.96
CA LEU A 100 -6.91 -15.79 19.70
C LEU A 100 -6.39 -17.15 20.18
N LEU A 101 -6.19 -17.29 21.50
CA LEU A 101 -5.88 -18.56 22.16
C LEU A 101 -7.05 -19.54 22.02
#